data_AF-A0A379WG43-F1
#
_entry.id   AF-A0A379WG43-F1
#
_cell.length_a   1.000
_cell.length_b   1.000
_cell.length_c   1.000
_cell.angle_alpha   90.00
_cell.angle_beta   90.00
_cell.angle_gamma   90.00
#
_symmetry.space_group_name_H-M   'P 1'
#
loop_
_entity.id
_entity.type
_entity.pdbx_description
1 polymer ?
#
loop_
_entity_poly.entity_id
_entity_poly.type
_entity_poly.pdbx_seq_one_letter_code
_entity_poly.pdbx_strand_id
1 'polypeptide(L)'
;MLLQKGGAEYGFAVSSTQTFCEGGVRISSTAVRQALAEDNLALAESLLGHPFTISGRVVHGDELGRTIGFPTANLPLRRQVSR
;
A
#
# COMPACT_ATOMS: atom_id res chain seq x y z
N MET A 1 -21.07 -18.63 7.96
CA MET A 1 -21.06 -19.87 7.15
C MET A 1 -21.53 -19.68 5.70
N LEU A 2 -21.70 -18.46 5.17
CA LEU A 2 -22.16 -18.27 3.78
C LEU A 2 -21.25 -18.97 2.75
N LEU A 3 -19.95 -18.71 2.83
CA LEU A 3 -18.97 -19.32 1.93
C LEU A 3 -18.90 -20.85 2.08
N GLN A 4 -18.96 -21.37 3.31
CA GLN A 4 -18.95 -22.83 3.56
C GLN A 4 -20.17 -23.53 2.96
N LYS A 5 -21.36 -22.92 3.09
CA LYS A 5 -22.59 -23.43 2.47
C LYS A 5 -22.50 -23.42 0.94
N GLY A 6 -22.01 -22.32 0.36
CA GLY A 6 -21.78 -22.22 -1.08
C GLY A 6 -20.75 -23.25 -1.57
N GLY A 7 -19.70 -23.50 -0.80
CA GLY A 7 -18.70 -24.53 -1.16
C GLY A 7 -19.32 -25.94 -1.25
N ALA A 8 -20.21 -26.27 -0.32
CA ALA A 8 -20.95 -27.53 -0.34
C ALA A 8 -21.94 -27.63 -1.53
N GLU A 9 -22.59 -26.52 -1.89
CA GLU A 9 -23.58 -26.48 -2.98
C GLU A 9 -22.95 -26.48 -4.39
N TYR A 10 -21.83 -25.77 -4.56
CA TYR A 10 -21.20 -25.53 -5.87
C TYR A 10 -19.87 -26.27 -6.07
N GLY A 11 -19.44 -27.08 -5.09
CA GLY A 11 -18.29 -27.98 -5.24
C GLY A 11 -16.91 -27.34 -5.11
N PHE A 12 -16.75 -26.30 -4.29
CA PHE A 12 -15.45 -25.69 -4.00
C PHE A 12 -15.05 -25.75 -2.52
N ALA A 13 -13.75 -25.86 -2.26
CA ALA A 13 -13.20 -25.87 -0.91
C ALA A 13 -13.09 -24.46 -0.34
N VAL A 14 -13.35 -24.33 0.98
CA VAL A 14 -13.19 -23.08 1.71
C VAL A 14 -12.15 -23.27 2.80
N SER A 15 -11.11 -22.44 2.77
CA SER A 15 -10.11 -22.35 3.84
C SER A 15 -10.17 -20.97 4.49
N SER A 16 -10.00 -20.92 5.81
CA SER A 16 -9.89 -19.67 6.56
C SER A 16 -8.43 -19.34 6.77
N THR A 17 -7.97 -18.19 6.27
CA THR A 17 -6.64 -17.68 6.56
C THR A 17 -6.64 -16.96 7.90
N GLN A 18 -5.57 -17.14 8.68
CA GLN A 18 -5.38 -16.42 9.93
C GLN A 18 -5.07 -14.94 9.67
N THR A 19 -5.45 -14.07 10.61
CA THR A 19 -5.02 -12.68 10.59
C THR A 19 -3.59 -12.57 11.12
N PHE A 20 -2.73 -11.88 10.38
CA PHE A 20 -1.37 -11.57 10.81
C PHE A 20 -1.32 -10.24 11.57
N CYS A 21 -0.45 -10.19 12.58
CA CYS A 21 -0.20 -8.99 13.38
C CYS A 21 1.31 -8.77 13.49
N GLU A 22 1.72 -7.51 13.45
CA GLU A 22 3.10 -7.05 13.64
C GLU A 22 3.11 -6.06 14.80
N GLY A 23 3.93 -6.29 15.84
CA GLY A 23 3.98 -5.41 17.01
C GLY A 23 2.64 -5.18 17.72
N GLY A 24 1.70 -6.14 17.64
CA GLY A 24 0.34 -6.02 18.18
C GLY A 24 -0.65 -5.28 17.28
N VAL A 25 -0.21 -4.75 16.14
CA VAL A 25 -1.07 -4.11 15.13
C VAL A 25 -1.44 -5.12 14.06
N ARG A 26 -2.74 -5.19 13.73
CA ARG A 26 -3.22 -6.03 12.63
C ARG A 26 -2.68 -5.52 11.30
N ILE A 27 -2.03 -6.40 10.55
CA ILE A 27 -1.61 -6.12 9.17
C ILE A 27 -2.86 -6.02 8.29
N SER A 28 -3.08 -4.84 7.71
CA SER A 28 -4.24 -4.56 6.86
C SER A 28 -3.98 -3.34 5.97
N SER A 29 -4.67 -3.23 4.83
CA SER A 29 -4.55 -2.04 3.97
C SER A 29 -4.98 -0.76 4.67
N THR A 30 -5.89 -0.83 5.66
CA THR A 30 -6.28 0.34 6.46
C THR A 30 -5.13 0.79 7.35
N ALA A 31 -4.47 -0.14 8.05
CA ALA A 31 -3.31 0.17 8.88
C ALA A 31 -2.15 0.75 8.05
N VAL A 32 -1.87 0.18 6.87
CA VAL A 32 -0.84 0.71 5.96
C VAL A 32 -1.19 2.14 5.50
N ARG A 33 -2.44 2.38 5.08
CA ARG A 33 -2.86 3.73 4.65
C ARG A 33 -2.77 4.75 5.79
N GLN A 34 -3.11 4.36 7.00
CA GLN A 34 -3.00 5.22 8.18
C GLN A 34 -1.53 5.56 8.46
N ALA A 35 -0.64 4.57 8.47
CA ALA A 35 0.79 4.79 8.67
C ALA A 35 1.38 5.76 7.62
N LEU A 36 0.99 5.62 6.35
CA LEU A 36 1.40 6.55 5.28
C LEU A 36 0.82 7.96 5.47
N ALA A 37 -0.42 8.08 5.93
CA ALA A 37 -1.05 9.38 6.19
C ALA A 37 -0.43 10.13 7.38
N GLU A 38 0.13 9.38 8.34
CA GLU A 38 0.83 9.89 9.53
C GLU A 38 2.35 10.06 9.31
N ASP A 39 2.82 9.94 8.06
CA ASP A 39 4.25 9.99 7.68
C ASP A 39 5.14 8.95 8.38
N ASN A 40 4.54 7.87 8.88
CA ASN A 40 5.24 6.81 9.58
C ASN A 40 5.70 5.71 8.60
N LEU A 41 6.74 6.03 7.83
CA LEU A 41 7.30 5.13 6.81
C LEU A 41 7.88 3.84 7.39
N ALA A 42 8.43 3.88 8.62
CA ALA A 42 8.97 2.70 9.29
C ALA A 42 7.87 1.68 9.62
N LEU A 43 6.72 2.13 10.12
CA LEU A 43 5.56 1.28 10.35
C LEU A 43 4.96 0.78 9.03
N ALA A 44 4.91 1.63 8.00
CA ALA A 44 4.43 1.20 6.68
C ALA A 44 5.31 0.07 6.11
N GLU A 45 6.64 0.19 6.22
CA GLU A 45 7.59 -0.84 5.82
C GLU A 45 7.41 -2.14 6.62
N SER A 46 7.28 -2.06 7.95
CA SER A 46 7.10 -3.26 8.77
C SER A 46 5.79 -3.99 8.45
N LEU A 47 4.71 -3.26 8.16
CA LEU A 47 3.43 -3.84 7.77
C LEU A 47 3.42 -4.42 6.35
N LEU A 48 4.21 -3.86 5.42
CA LEU A 48 4.33 -4.32 4.04
C LEU A 48 5.35 -5.45 3.86
N GLY A 49 6.34 -5.52 4.75
CA GLY A 49 7.52 -6.38 4.60
C GLY A 49 8.55 -5.87 3.59
N HIS A 50 8.36 -4.64 3.07
CA HIS A 50 9.28 -3.95 2.17
C HIS A 50 9.02 -2.43 2.20
N PRO A 51 10.00 -1.60 1.79
CA PRO A 51 9.80 -0.15 1.70
C PRO A 51 8.62 0.20 0.80
N PHE A 52 7.86 1.23 1.17
CA PHE A 52 6.79 1.74 0.31
C PHE A 52 7.38 2.40 -0.95
N THR A 53 6.83 2.06 -2.11
CA THR A 53 7.32 2.56 -3.40
C THR A 53 6.18 3.05 -4.28
N ILE A 54 6.43 4.10 -5.05
CA ILE A 54 5.56 4.56 -6.12
C ILE A 54 6.29 4.46 -7.47
N SER A 55 5.53 4.20 -8.53
CA SER A 55 6.05 4.13 -9.89
C SER A 55 5.15 4.92 -10.83
N GLY A 56 5.74 5.60 -11.81
CA GLY A 56 4.99 6.37 -12.79
C GLY A 56 5.86 6.87 -13.93
N ARG A 57 5.21 7.41 -14.97
CA ARG A 57 5.91 8.05 -16.09
C ARG A 57 6.50 9.38 -15.62
N VAL A 58 7.79 9.57 -15.85
CA VAL A 58 8.45 10.88 -15.67
C VAL A 58 7.92 11.85 -16.71
N VAL A 59 7.53 13.04 -16.27
CA VAL A 59 7.06 14.12 -17.14
C VAL A 59 7.90 15.37 -16.96
N HIS A 60 7.81 16.28 -17.93
CA HIS A 60 8.26 17.64 -17.73
C HIS A 60 7.32 18.33 -16.73
N GLY A 61 7.91 19.00 -15.73
CA GLY A 61 7.22 19.69 -14.64
C GLY A 61 7.98 20.95 -14.27
N ASP A 62 8.04 21.29 -12.99
CA ASP A 62 8.63 22.56 -12.53
C ASP A 62 10.17 22.64 -12.65
N GLU A 63 10.82 21.53 -13.00
CA GLU A 63 12.28 21.43 -13.22
C GLU A 63 13.13 22.05 -12.09
N LEU A 64 12.63 22.04 -10.83
CA LEU A 64 13.28 22.64 -9.66
C LEU A 64 14.72 22.17 -9.47
N GLY A 65 15.07 20.99 -9.96
CA GLY A 65 16.45 20.52 -9.99
C GLY A 65 17.46 21.51 -10.59
N ARG A 66 17.05 22.32 -11.57
CA ARG A 66 17.90 23.34 -12.20
C ARG A 66 18.26 24.48 -11.24
N THR A 67 17.42 24.79 -10.26
CA THR A 67 17.67 25.88 -9.30
C THR A 67 18.59 25.44 -8.16
N ILE A 68 18.56 24.16 -7.82
CA ILE A 68 19.39 23.58 -6.74
C ILE A 68 20.62 22.80 -7.24
N GLY A 69 20.78 22.66 -8.57
CA GLY A 69 21.92 21.98 -9.18
C GLY A 69 21.87 20.44 -9.16
N PHE A 70 20.69 19.84 -8.93
CA PHE A 70 20.51 18.40 -8.85
C PHE A 70 19.45 17.89 -9.82
N PRO A 71 19.63 16.74 -10.49
CA PRO A 71 18.59 16.20 -11.37
C PRO A 71 17.34 15.79 -10.57
N THR A 72 16.15 16.09 -11.10
CA THR A 72 14.86 15.77 -10.47
C THR A 72 13.94 15.05 -11.43
N ALA A 73 13.03 14.21 -10.91
CA ALA A 73 11.98 13.56 -11.68
C ALA A 73 10.60 13.99 -11.17
N ASN A 74 9.72 14.43 -12.07
CA ASN A 74 8.34 14.79 -11.74
C ASN A 74 7.40 13.64 -12.12
N LEU A 75 6.62 13.14 -11.16
CA LEU A 75 5.67 12.04 -11.35
C LEU A 75 4.23 12.52 -11.10
N PRO A 76 3.36 12.55 -12.12
CA PRO A 76 1.97 12.96 -11.94
C PRO A 76 1.16 11.84 -11.29
N LEU A 77 0.74 12.04 -10.05
CA LEU A 77 -0.11 11.08 -9.33
C LEU A 77 -1.57 11.24 -9.77
N ARG A 78 -2.07 10.33 -10.62
CA ARG A 78 -3.44 10.37 -11.16
C ARG A 78 -4.51 9.79 -10.22
N ARG A 79 -4.10 9.11 -9.15
CA ARG A 79 -5.00 8.46 -8.19
C ARG A 79 -4.54 8.78 -6.77
N GLN A 80 -5.40 9.42 -5.98
CA GLN A 80 -5.19 9.56 -4.53
C GLN A 80 -5.32 8.17 -3.89
N VAL A 81 -4.24 7.70 -3.27
CA VAL A 81 -4.17 6.34 -2.68
C VAL A 81 -4.59 6.35 -1.20
N SER A 82 -4.85 7.52 -0.62
CA SER A 82 -5.25 7.69 0.77
C SER A 82 -6.34 8.76 0.89
N ARG A 83 -7.44 8.40 1.55
CA ARG A 83 -8.41 9.29 2.16
C ARG A 83 -8.57 8.86 3.61
#